data_AF-A0A560C0X3-F1
#
_entry.id   AF-A0A560C0X3-F1
#
_cell.length_a   1.000
_cell.length_b   1.000
_cell.length_c   1.000
_cell.angle_alpha   90.00
_cell.angle_beta   90.00
_cell.angle_gamma   90.00
#
_symmetry.space_group_name_H-M   'P 1'
#
loop_
_entity.id
_entity.type
_entity.pdbx_description
1 polymer ?
#
loop_
_entity_poly.entity_id
_entity_poly.type
_entity_poly.pdbx_seq_one_letter_code
_entity_poly.pdbx_strand_id
1 'polypeptide(L)'
;MLSFASSIARRSTRSLGRALGRGPLLGLALVALALTGCTDVRRSIGLDRTSPDEFTVVSRAPLTMPPSLTRLPEPRPGAARPQDATSSAVAAASVFGGSSRATAAGGRTATAGTAGESALIAQAGAKGGIEPGIRNKVDQETTQLVVADKSWIDSLLFWQTQEQPYEIVDPKKENQRLREAQATGKALNDGTVPTIERKRRAPLEGLF
;
A
#
# COMPACT_ATOMS: atom_id res chain seq x y z
N MET A 1 63.98 -25.27 -8.61
CA MET A 1 62.63 -25.05 -8.04
C MET A 1 61.90 -24.08 -8.97
N LEU A 2 60.70 -24.44 -9.42
CA LEU A 2 59.87 -23.85 -10.50
C LEU A 2 60.01 -22.31 -10.57
N SER A 3 60.43 -21.64 -11.66
CA SER A 3 59.96 -21.57 -13.05
C SER A 3 58.49 -21.13 -13.23
N PHE A 4 58.26 -19.81 -13.34
CA PHE A 4 57.29 -19.09 -14.19
C PHE A 4 57.29 -17.59 -13.75
N ALA A 5 57.79 -16.64 -14.55
CA ALA A 5 57.15 -16.00 -15.70
C ALA A 5 56.37 -14.71 -15.36
N SER A 6 56.62 -13.68 -16.18
CA SER A 6 55.66 -12.67 -16.62
C SER A 6 55.37 -11.48 -15.70
N SER A 7 55.75 -10.27 -16.14
CA SER A 7 54.71 -9.33 -16.56
C SER A 7 55.29 -8.20 -17.41
N ILE A 8 54.72 -8.12 -18.60
CA ILE A 8 55.06 -7.28 -19.73
C ILE A 8 54.54 -5.85 -19.50
N ALA A 9 55.42 -4.88 -19.70
CA ALA A 9 55.03 -3.50 -19.96
C ALA A 9 54.22 -3.41 -21.27
N ARG A 10 52.94 -3.08 -21.20
CA ARG A 10 52.17 -2.61 -22.37
C ARG A 10 51.51 -1.27 -22.08
N ARG A 11 51.91 -0.31 -22.90
CA ARG A 11 51.45 1.08 -22.97
C ARG A 11 49.92 1.14 -23.05
N SER A 12 49.38 2.07 -22.28
CA SER A 12 48.02 2.58 -22.42
C SER A 12 47.84 3.20 -23.81
N THR A 13 47.12 2.50 -24.69
CA THR A 13 46.55 3.08 -25.91
C THR A 13 45.08 3.37 -25.63
N ARG A 14 44.76 4.65 -25.40
CA ARG A 14 43.38 5.15 -25.40
C ARG A 14 42.88 5.16 -26.84
N SER A 15 42.04 4.21 -27.21
CA SER A 15 41.30 4.22 -28.48
C SER A 15 40.04 5.07 -28.33
N LEU A 16 40.11 6.35 -28.72
CA LEU A 16 38.92 7.14 -29.02
C LEU A 16 38.35 6.66 -30.36
N GLY A 17 37.52 5.63 -30.32
CA GLY A 17 36.72 5.13 -31.44
C GLY A 17 35.45 5.97 -31.61
N ARG A 18 35.30 6.55 -32.81
CA ARG A 18 34.23 7.44 -33.28
C ARG A 18 32.82 6.90 -32.98
N ALA A 19 32.04 7.62 -32.18
CA ALA A 19 30.59 7.47 -32.06
C ALA A 19 29.86 8.55 -32.87
N LEU A 20 30.07 8.59 -34.19
CA LEU A 20 29.27 9.41 -35.11
C LEU A 20 28.44 8.46 -35.96
N GLY A 21 27.12 8.41 -35.73
CA GLY A 21 26.21 7.66 -36.62
C GLY A 21 24.81 7.33 -36.11
N ARG A 22 24.46 7.59 -34.84
CA ARG A 22 23.11 7.34 -34.30
C ARG A 22 22.40 8.58 -33.71
N GLY A 23 23.08 9.72 -33.66
CA GLY A 23 22.54 10.99 -33.18
C GLY A 23 21.30 11.52 -33.93
N PRO A 24 21.25 11.54 -35.28
CA PRO A 24 20.11 12.12 -35.99
C PRO A 24 18.84 11.25 -35.88
N LEU A 25 18.99 9.93 -35.78
CA LEU A 25 17.88 9.00 -35.56
C LEU A 25 17.30 9.12 -34.14
N LEU A 26 18.15 9.31 -33.13
CA LEU A 26 17.71 9.50 -31.75
C LEU A 26 17.02 10.87 -31.55
N GLY A 27 17.52 11.91 -32.21
CA GLY A 27 16.91 13.25 -32.21
C GLY A 27 15.53 13.26 -32.89
N LEU A 28 15.41 12.61 -34.05
CA LEU A 28 14.12 12.48 -34.75
C LEU A 28 13.10 11.69 -33.92
N ALA A 29 13.52 10.63 -33.23
CA ALA A 29 12.64 9.86 -32.34
C ALA A 29 12.15 10.68 -31.13
N LEU A 30 13.03 11.51 -30.54
CA LEU A 30 12.68 12.40 -29.44
C LEU A 30 11.67 13.48 -29.85
N VAL A 31 11.87 14.09 -31.03
CA VAL A 31 10.92 15.07 -31.58
C VAL A 31 9.57 14.42 -31.90
N ALA A 32 9.58 13.21 -32.46
CA ALA A 32 8.34 12.46 -32.72
C ALA A 32 7.56 12.17 -31.41
N LEU A 33 8.24 11.78 -30.31
CA LEU A 33 7.60 11.61 -29.00
C LEU A 33 7.07 12.94 -28.42
N ALA A 34 7.78 14.04 -28.63
CA ALA A 34 7.35 15.36 -28.15
C ALA A 34 6.09 15.87 -28.87
N LEU A 35 5.93 15.54 -30.17
CA LEU A 35 4.73 15.91 -30.93
C LEU A 35 3.49 15.07 -30.51
N THR A 36 3.67 13.81 -30.11
CA THR A 36 2.55 12.96 -29.67
C THR A 36 1.93 13.37 -28.33
N GLY A 37 2.61 14.19 -27.51
CA GLY A 37 2.09 14.63 -26.21
C GLY A 37 1.24 15.91 -26.23
N CYS A 38 1.21 16.63 -27.35
CA CYS A 38 0.60 17.96 -27.39
C CYS A 38 -0.94 17.91 -27.33
N THR A 39 -1.56 16.82 -27.77
CA THR A 39 -3.01 16.61 -27.73
C THR A 39 -3.53 16.37 -26.31
N ASP A 40 -2.81 15.56 -25.51
CA ASP A 40 -3.18 15.28 -24.12
C ASP A 40 -3.01 16.50 -23.21
N VAL A 41 -1.95 17.29 -23.43
CA VAL A 41 -1.75 18.55 -22.69
C VAL A 41 -2.86 19.55 -22.99
N ARG A 42 -3.33 19.65 -24.23
CA ARG A 42 -4.47 20.52 -24.59
C ARG A 42 -5.78 20.08 -23.94
N ARG A 43 -6.00 18.77 -23.79
CA ARG A 43 -7.17 18.21 -23.10
C ARG A 43 -7.08 18.40 -21.58
N SER A 44 -5.89 18.27 -20.98
CA SER A 44 -5.71 18.47 -19.53
C SER A 44 -5.81 19.93 -19.08
N ILE A 45 -5.42 20.89 -19.94
CA ILE A 45 -5.59 22.33 -19.70
C ILE A 45 -6.98 22.85 -20.12
N GLY A 46 -7.90 21.97 -20.55
CA GLY A 46 -9.28 22.32 -20.89
C GLY A 46 -9.44 23.12 -22.19
N LEU A 47 -8.43 23.14 -23.06
CA LEU A 47 -8.51 23.78 -24.38
C LEU A 47 -9.36 22.96 -25.37
N ASP A 48 -9.48 21.65 -25.12
CA ASP A 48 -10.32 20.76 -25.90
C ASP A 48 -11.67 20.52 -25.20
N ARG A 49 -12.77 20.74 -25.93
CA ARG A 49 -14.13 20.60 -25.40
C ARG A 49 -14.52 19.12 -25.37
N THR A 50 -14.42 18.48 -24.20
CA THR A 50 -15.05 17.17 -23.97
C THR A 50 -16.55 17.36 -23.79
N SER A 51 -17.32 17.12 -24.83
CA SER A 51 -18.78 16.98 -24.72
C SER A 51 -19.10 15.67 -23.98
N PRO A 52 -20.04 15.67 -23.01
CA PRO A 52 -20.57 14.42 -22.48
C PRO A 52 -21.19 13.60 -23.61
N ASP A 53 -20.84 12.32 -23.69
CA ASP A 53 -21.33 11.41 -24.73
C ASP A 53 -22.83 11.16 -24.56
N GLU A 54 -23.63 11.60 -25.53
CA GLU A 54 -25.08 11.48 -25.54
C GLU A 54 -25.60 10.05 -25.54
N PHE A 55 -24.76 9.05 -25.81
CA PHE A 55 -25.09 7.63 -25.75
C PHE A 55 -24.62 6.94 -24.47
N THR A 56 -23.95 7.66 -23.56
CA THR A 56 -23.57 7.07 -22.27
C THR A 56 -24.78 6.84 -21.37
N VAL A 57 -25.08 5.57 -21.12
CA VAL A 57 -26.09 5.19 -20.13
C VAL A 57 -25.45 5.21 -18.75
N VAL A 58 -25.72 6.27 -17.98
CA VAL A 58 -25.35 6.32 -16.56
C VAL A 58 -26.29 5.42 -15.77
N SER A 59 -25.74 4.40 -15.12
CA SER A 59 -26.51 3.58 -14.19
C SER A 59 -26.89 4.41 -12.97
N ARG A 60 -28.19 4.53 -12.71
CA ARG A 60 -28.70 5.16 -11.49
C ARG A 60 -28.76 4.11 -10.38
N ALA A 61 -28.57 4.56 -9.14
CA ALA A 61 -28.76 3.69 -7.99
C ALA A 61 -30.20 3.11 -8.01
N PRO A 62 -30.39 1.82 -7.65
CA PRO A 62 -31.70 1.20 -7.60
C PRO A 62 -32.61 1.92 -6.61
N LEU A 63 -33.92 1.92 -6.88
CA LEU A 63 -34.91 2.53 -6.00
C LEU A 63 -35.02 1.71 -4.70
N THR A 64 -34.95 2.39 -3.55
CA THR A 64 -35.22 1.80 -2.24
C THR A 64 -36.65 2.11 -1.81
N MET A 65 -37.30 1.14 -1.15
CA MET A 65 -38.66 1.30 -0.67
C MET A 65 -38.65 2.11 0.64
N PRO A 66 -39.48 3.17 0.76
CA PRO A 66 -39.52 3.98 1.98
C PRO A 66 -40.10 3.17 3.16
N PRO A 67 -39.78 3.54 4.41
CA PRO A 67 -40.17 2.80 5.61
C PRO A 67 -41.68 2.78 5.87
N SER A 68 -42.45 3.71 5.28
CA SER A 68 -43.90 3.66 5.27
C SER A 68 -44.45 4.24 3.97
N LEU A 69 -45.47 3.59 3.40
CA LEU A 69 -46.22 4.09 2.24
C LEU A 69 -47.43 4.95 2.66
N THR A 70 -47.76 4.95 3.95
CA THR A 70 -48.93 5.66 4.50
C THR A 70 -48.63 7.13 4.81
N ARG A 71 -47.37 7.47 5.11
CA ARG A 71 -46.93 8.86 5.35
C ARG A 71 -45.61 9.09 4.62
N LEU A 72 -45.69 9.60 3.40
CA LEU A 72 -44.51 9.96 2.62
C LEU A 72 -43.96 11.31 3.13
N PRO A 73 -42.63 11.50 3.15
CA PRO A 73 -42.04 12.82 3.35
C PRO A 73 -42.55 13.81 2.30
N GLU A 74 -42.78 15.06 2.71
CA GLU A 74 -43.19 16.11 1.78
C GLU A 74 -42.12 16.34 0.70
N PRO A 75 -42.51 16.37 -0.59
CA PRO A 75 -41.56 16.61 -1.66
C PRO A 75 -41.03 18.04 -1.54
N ARG A 76 -39.71 18.20 -1.59
CA ARG A 76 -39.04 19.51 -1.65
C ARG A 76 -38.61 19.80 -3.09
N PRO A 77 -39.32 20.66 -3.83
CA PRO A 77 -38.93 21.02 -5.19
C PRO A 77 -37.51 21.60 -5.22
N GLY A 78 -36.67 21.10 -6.12
CA GLY A 78 -35.28 21.54 -6.28
C GLY A 78 -34.27 20.92 -5.30
N ALA A 79 -34.69 20.11 -4.33
CA ALA A 79 -33.75 19.37 -3.48
C ALA A 79 -33.08 18.22 -4.28
N ALA A 80 -31.79 18.00 -4.03
CA ALA A 80 -31.06 16.89 -4.62
C ALA A 80 -31.69 15.55 -4.22
N ARG A 81 -31.80 14.63 -5.18
CA ARG A 81 -32.38 13.31 -4.93
C ARG A 81 -31.43 12.48 -4.07
N PRO A 82 -31.91 11.78 -3.04
CA PRO A 82 -31.06 10.94 -2.19
C PRO A 82 -30.29 9.86 -2.95
N GLN A 83 -30.85 9.37 -4.06
CA GLN A 83 -30.25 8.35 -4.92
C GLN A 83 -29.23 8.89 -5.95
N ASP A 84 -29.15 10.21 -6.14
CA ASP A 84 -28.20 10.82 -7.07
C ASP A 84 -26.87 11.06 -6.33
N ALA A 85 -25.84 10.26 -6.66
CA ALA A 85 -24.50 10.49 -6.13
C ALA A 85 -23.90 11.75 -6.76
N THR A 86 -23.29 12.62 -5.93
CA THR A 86 -22.55 13.78 -6.44
C THR A 86 -21.27 13.32 -7.15
N SER A 87 -20.80 14.08 -8.14
CA SER A 87 -19.54 13.78 -8.84
C SER A 87 -18.35 13.64 -7.88
N SER A 88 -18.31 14.46 -6.83
CA SER A 88 -17.33 14.39 -5.75
C SER A 88 -17.42 13.09 -4.94
N ALA A 89 -18.63 12.60 -4.65
CA ALA A 89 -18.84 11.35 -3.92
C ALA A 89 -18.43 10.13 -4.76
N VAL A 90 -18.71 10.16 -6.07
CA VAL A 90 -18.26 9.11 -7.02
C VAL A 90 -16.75 9.10 -7.14
N ALA A 91 -16.11 10.27 -7.28
CA ALA A 91 -14.65 10.37 -7.33
C ALA A 91 -13.98 9.93 -6.02
N ALA A 92 -14.56 10.31 -4.87
CA ALA A 92 -14.08 9.82 -3.59
C ALA A 92 -14.21 8.30 -3.47
N ALA A 93 -15.33 7.72 -3.92
CA ALA A 93 -15.52 6.28 -3.89
C ALA A 93 -14.56 5.53 -4.84
N SER A 94 -14.20 6.10 -5.99
CA SER A 94 -13.23 5.48 -6.90
C SER A 94 -11.79 5.59 -6.38
N VAL A 95 -11.43 6.70 -5.74
CA VAL A 95 -10.09 6.92 -5.17
C VAL A 95 -9.88 6.14 -3.87
N PHE A 96 -10.87 6.13 -2.97
CA PHE A 96 -10.74 5.54 -1.65
C PHE A 96 -11.28 4.10 -1.54
N GLY A 97 -11.79 3.53 -2.64
CA GLY A 97 -12.44 2.23 -2.65
C GLY A 97 -13.81 2.29 -1.96
N GLY A 98 -14.87 2.33 -2.76
CA GLY A 98 -16.25 2.56 -2.30
C GLY A 98 -16.68 1.67 -1.14
N SER A 99 -17.41 2.31 -0.21
CA SER A 99 -18.32 1.71 0.80
C SER A 99 -17.84 1.52 2.25
N SER A 100 -16.61 1.90 2.63
CA SER A 100 -16.17 1.71 4.03
C SER A 100 -16.48 2.88 4.99
N ARG A 101 -16.70 4.11 4.50
CA ARG A 101 -16.81 5.30 5.38
C ARG A 101 -18.19 5.97 5.45
N ALA A 102 -19.05 5.82 4.43
CA ALA A 102 -20.39 6.42 4.43
C ALA A 102 -21.47 5.56 5.13
N THR A 103 -21.17 4.30 5.45
CA THR A 103 -22.09 3.34 6.10
C THR A 103 -21.83 3.20 7.61
N ALA A 104 -21.21 4.20 8.25
CA ALA A 104 -21.00 4.19 9.70
C ALA A 104 -22.30 4.46 10.52
N ALA A 105 -23.39 4.89 9.87
CA ALA A 105 -24.68 5.17 10.52
C ALA A 105 -25.80 4.16 10.20
N GLY A 106 -25.56 3.20 9.31
CA GLY A 106 -26.49 2.11 8.99
C GLY A 106 -25.75 0.81 9.19
N GLY A 107 -26.12 0.06 10.23
CA GLY A 107 -25.46 -1.17 10.64
C GLY A 107 -25.03 -1.99 9.43
N ARG A 108 -23.72 -2.24 9.36
CA ARG A 108 -23.14 -3.23 8.45
C ARG A 108 -23.83 -4.56 8.74
N THR A 109 -24.91 -4.87 8.02
CA THR A 109 -25.24 -6.26 7.75
C THR A 109 -24.05 -6.74 6.94
N ALA A 110 -23.08 -7.32 7.64
CA ALA A 110 -22.04 -8.12 7.05
C ALA A 110 -22.75 -8.98 6.01
N THR A 111 -22.44 -8.75 4.74
CA THR A 111 -22.85 -9.63 3.65
C THR A 111 -22.48 -11.00 4.16
N ALA A 112 -23.48 -11.84 4.47
CA ALA A 112 -23.24 -13.12 5.14
C ALA A 112 -22.24 -13.85 4.25
N GLY A 113 -21.02 -14.01 4.76
CA GLY A 113 -19.90 -14.48 3.93
C GLY A 113 -20.28 -15.79 3.26
N THR A 114 -19.78 -16.02 2.05
CA THR A 114 -20.03 -17.27 1.34
C THR A 114 -19.59 -18.47 2.21
N ALA A 115 -20.14 -19.66 1.97
CA ALA A 115 -19.75 -20.85 2.72
C ALA A 115 -18.22 -21.13 2.63
N GLY A 116 -17.58 -20.73 1.53
CA GLY A 116 -16.12 -20.79 1.39
C GLY A 116 -15.40 -19.78 2.29
N GLU A 117 -15.92 -18.56 2.40
CA GLU A 117 -15.37 -17.53 3.30
C GLU A 117 -15.50 -17.95 4.77
N SER A 118 -16.64 -18.51 5.17
CA SER A 118 -16.82 -18.99 6.55
C SER A 118 -15.91 -20.17 6.89
N ALA A 119 -15.69 -21.10 5.95
CA ALA A 119 -14.73 -22.18 6.09
C ALA A 119 -13.28 -21.65 6.20
N LEU A 120 -12.91 -20.66 5.41
CA LEU A 120 -11.59 -20.03 5.47
C LEU A 120 -11.36 -19.30 6.80
N ILE A 121 -12.36 -18.57 7.30
CA ILE A 121 -12.32 -17.88 8.60
C ILE A 121 -12.20 -18.91 9.75
N ALA A 122 -12.92 -20.03 9.66
CA ALA A 122 -12.83 -21.12 10.63
C ALA A 122 -11.44 -21.77 10.63
N GLN A 123 -10.82 -21.93 9.46
CA GLN A 123 -9.45 -22.45 9.32
C GLN A 123 -8.40 -21.44 9.81
N ALA A 124 -8.63 -20.14 9.61
CA ALA A 124 -7.75 -19.07 10.08
C ALA A 124 -7.76 -18.90 11.61
N GLY A 125 -8.51 -19.72 12.36
CA GLY A 125 -8.49 -19.71 13.81
C GLY A 125 -9.27 -18.56 14.43
N ALA A 126 -10.03 -17.79 13.64
CA ALA A 126 -10.92 -16.72 14.12
C ALA A 126 -12.22 -17.28 14.76
N LYS A 127 -12.09 -18.39 15.51
CA LYS A 127 -13.19 -19.12 16.14
C LYS A 127 -13.80 -18.37 17.33
N GLY A 128 -13.13 -17.35 17.84
CA GLY A 128 -13.59 -16.50 18.97
C GLY A 128 -14.28 -15.19 18.55
N GLY A 129 -14.50 -14.98 17.25
CA GLY A 129 -14.98 -13.68 16.74
C GLY A 129 -13.86 -12.64 16.63
N ILE A 130 -14.06 -11.65 15.78
CA ILE A 130 -13.14 -10.52 15.61
C ILE A 130 -13.63 -9.38 16.51
N GLU A 131 -12.74 -8.81 17.33
CA GLU A 131 -13.06 -7.64 18.16
C GLU A 131 -13.64 -6.52 17.29
N PRO A 132 -14.88 -6.07 17.55
CA PRO A 132 -15.49 -4.99 16.78
C PRO A 132 -14.62 -3.73 16.86
N GLY A 133 -14.16 -3.23 15.70
CA GLY A 133 -13.35 -2.02 15.67
C GLY A 133 -11.86 -2.22 15.93
N ILE A 134 -11.32 -3.45 15.86
CA ILE A 134 -9.88 -3.72 16.04
C ILE A 134 -8.97 -2.80 15.22
N ARG A 135 -9.39 -2.37 14.02
CA ARG A 135 -8.62 -1.41 13.20
C ARG A 135 -8.44 -0.07 13.90
N ASN A 136 -9.50 0.49 14.48
CA ASN A 136 -9.42 1.76 15.20
C ASN A 136 -8.49 1.64 16.42
N LYS A 137 -8.53 0.50 17.12
CA LYS A 137 -7.67 0.23 18.27
C LYS A 137 -6.20 0.14 17.87
N VAL A 138 -5.89 -0.63 16.83
CA VAL A 138 -4.53 -0.72 16.27
C VAL A 138 -4.04 0.64 15.78
N ASP A 139 -4.88 1.42 15.13
CA ASP A 139 -4.53 2.78 14.67
C ASP A 139 -4.23 3.71 15.86
N GLN A 140 -5.02 3.64 16.93
CA GLN A 140 -4.81 4.41 18.16
C GLN A 140 -3.52 4.00 18.89
N GLU A 141 -3.26 2.70 19.00
CA GLU A 141 -2.04 2.16 19.62
C GLU A 141 -0.80 2.55 18.81
N THR A 142 -0.86 2.39 17.48
CA THR A 142 0.25 2.76 16.57
C THR A 142 0.53 4.27 16.62
N THR A 143 -0.52 5.10 16.65
CA THR A 143 -0.36 6.55 16.73
C THR A 143 0.29 6.98 18.05
N GLN A 144 -0.10 6.36 19.17
CA GLN A 144 0.49 6.66 20.48
C GLN A 144 1.99 6.34 20.53
N LEU A 145 2.41 5.21 19.95
CA LEU A 145 3.84 4.86 19.85
C LEU A 145 4.63 5.91 19.05
N VAL A 146 4.08 6.40 17.93
CA VAL A 146 4.78 7.38 17.06
C VAL A 146 4.89 8.77 17.70
N VAL A 147 3.92 9.17 18.52
CA VAL A 147 3.90 10.49 19.17
C VAL A 147 4.75 10.52 20.45
N ALA A 148 4.72 9.45 21.25
CA ALA A 148 5.50 9.36 22.48
C ALA A 148 7.02 9.43 22.22
N ASP A 149 7.47 8.86 21.12
CA ASP A 149 8.90 8.75 20.73
C ASP A 149 9.51 10.05 20.19
N LYS A 150 8.70 11.11 19.98
CA LYS A 150 9.13 12.35 19.29
C LYS A 150 9.07 13.60 20.15
N SER A 151 9.11 13.48 21.48
CA SER A 151 9.12 14.67 22.33
C SER A 151 10.40 15.49 22.08
N TRP A 152 10.27 16.82 22.06
CA TRP A 152 11.42 17.74 21.90
C TRP A 152 12.49 17.52 22.99
N ILE A 153 12.07 17.09 24.18
CA ILE A 153 12.94 16.74 25.31
C ILE A 153 13.76 15.49 24.99
N ASP A 154 13.17 14.49 24.33
CA ASP A 154 13.85 13.26 23.92
C ASP A 154 14.92 13.54 22.86
N SER A 155 14.65 14.45 21.93
CA SER A 155 15.65 14.89 20.95
C SER A 155 16.84 15.61 21.61
N LEU A 156 16.64 16.24 22.77
CA LEU A 156 17.72 16.89 23.53
C LEU A 156 18.48 15.87 24.40
N LEU A 157 17.76 14.93 25.02
CA LEU A 157 18.31 13.92 25.92
C LEU A 157 19.06 12.82 25.14
N PHE A 158 18.55 12.45 23.96
CA PHE A 158 19.05 11.40 23.09
C PHE A 158 19.50 11.95 21.73
N TRP A 159 20.33 13.00 21.77
CA TRP A 159 20.96 13.62 20.59
C TRP A 159 21.85 12.66 19.76
N GLN A 160 22.16 11.48 20.29
CA GLN A 160 22.90 10.42 19.64
C GLN A 160 21.95 9.36 19.10
N THR A 161 22.26 8.80 17.92
CA THR A 161 21.44 7.80 17.23
C THR A 161 21.04 6.65 18.16
N GLN A 162 19.79 6.64 18.59
CA GLN A 162 19.18 5.54 19.32
C GLN A 162 19.05 4.32 18.40
N GLU A 163 19.46 3.15 18.88
CA GLU A 163 19.16 1.90 18.20
C GLU A 163 17.65 1.69 18.29
N GLN A 164 17.00 1.51 17.13
CA GLN A 164 15.56 1.39 17.04
C GLN A 164 15.02 0.28 17.97
N PRO A 165 13.96 0.54 18.76
CA PRO A 165 13.48 -0.39 19.79
C PRO A 165 12.73 -1.61 19.23
N TYR A 166 12.76 -1.84 17.92
CA TYR A 166 12.06 -2.99 17.31
C TYR A 166 13.02 -4.15 17.07
N GLU A 167 12.55 -5.32 17.48
CA GLU A 167 13.25 -6.58 17.36
C GLU A 167 12.70 -7.33 16.13
N ILE A 168 13.56 -7.62 15.14
CA ILE A 168 13.12 -8.23 13.87
C ILE A 168 12.99 -9.74 14.06
N VAL A 169 11.78 -10.26 13.89
CA VAL A 169 11.50 -11.70 13.87
C VAL A 169 12.22 -12.37 12.69
N ASP A 170 12.89 -13.51 12.94
CA ASP A 170 13.48 -14.35 11.90
C ASP A 170 12.39 -15.13 11.16
N PRO A 171 12.07 -14.79 9.90
CA PRO A 171 10.95 -15.40 9.20
C PRO A 171 11.14 -16.91 8.95
N LYS A 172 12.38 -17.38 8.83
CA LYS A 172 12.65 -18.80 8.54
C LYS A 172 12.47 -19.64 9.80
N LYS A 173 13.07 -19.20 10.90
CA LYS A 173 12.93 -19.90 12.19
C LYS A 173 11.49 -19.84 12.70
N GLU A 174 10.79 -18.72 12.52
CA GLU A 174 9.38 -18.62 12.92
C GLU A 174 8.51 -19.56 12.07
N ASN A 175 8.72 -19.64 10.75
CA ASN A 175 7.99 -20.60 9.93
C ASN A 175 8.23 -22.06 10.38
N GLN A 176 9.48 -22.38 10.74
CA GLN A 176 9.81 -23.71 11.27
C GLN A 176 9.09 -23.99 12.59
N ARG A 177 9.13 -23.05 13.55
CA ARG A 177 8.41 -23.16 14.83
C ARG A 177 6.91 -23.40 14.62
N LEU A 178 6.29 -22.66 13.69
CA LEU A 178 4.87 -22.80 13.39
C LEU A 178 4.53 -24.19 12.83
N ARG A 179 5.38 -24.76 11.97
CA ARG A 179 5.18 -26.13 11.45
C ARG A 179 5.29 -27.18 12.56
N GLU A 180 6.27 -27.04 13.45
CA GLU A 180 6.47 -27.94 14.58
C GLU A 180 5.31 -27.84 15.60
N ALA A 181 4.83 -26.62 15.88
CA ALA A 181 3.67 -26.38 16.74
C ALA A 181 2.39 -27.00 16.15
N GLN A 182 2.16 -26.84 14.84
CA GLN A 182 1.04 -27.47 14.13
C GLN A 182 1.12 -29.00 14.16
N ALA A 183 2.30 -29.58 13.93
CA ALA A 183 2.51 -31.03 13.98
C ALA A 183 2.30 -31.60 15.38
N THR A 184 2.61 -30.82 16.42
CA THR A 184 2.47 -31.24 17.83
C THR A 184 1.08 -30.91 18.40
N GLY A 185 0.23 -30.17 17.66
CA GLY A 185 -1.07 -29.72 18.13
C GLY A 185 -1.01 -28.64 19.23
N LYS A 186 0.14 -27.98 19.40
CA LYS A 186 0.30 -26.86 20.34
C LYS A 186 -0.32 -25.59 19.76
N ALA A 187 -0.76 -24.68 20.62
CA ALA A 187 -1.32 -23.42 20.18
C ALA A 187 -0.24 -22.56 19.49
N LEU A 188 -0.56 -21.90 18.36
CA LEU A 188 0.43 -21.16 17.55
C LEU A 188 1.04 -19.97 18.31
N ASN A 189 0.29 -19.42 19.26
CA ASN A 189 0.66 -18.32 20.14
C ASN A 189 1.49 -18.75 21.36
N ASP A 190 1.79 -20.05 21.50
CA ASP A 190 2.59 -20.57 22.59
C ASP A 190 4.08 -20.64 22.21
N GLY A 191 4.93 -20.02 23.03
CA GLY A 191 6.40 -20.03 22.89
C GLY A 191 7.05 -18.70 22.47
N THR A 192 8.37 -18.65 22.61
CA THR A 192 9.20 -17.49 22.26
C THR A 192 9.33 -17.36 20.74
N VAL A 193 9.08 -16.16 20.21
CA VAL A 193 9.27 -15.85 18.79
C VAL A 193 10.76 -15.69 18.50
N PRO A 194 11.33 -16.40 17.51
CA PRO A 194 12.75 -16.31 17.21
C PRO A 194 13.08 -14.99 16.53
N THR A 195 14.05 -14.29 17.09
CA THR A 195 14.52 -12.98 16.61
C THR A 195 15.87 -13.07 15.91
N ILE A 196 16.11 -12.16 14.96
CA ILE A 196 17.42 -11.83 14.41
C ILE A 196 18.16 -10.87 15.37
N GLU A 197 19.02 -11.41 16.23
CA GLU A 197 19.94 -10.57 17.01
C GLU A 197 21.03 -10.00 16.10
N ARG A 198 21.14 -8.67 16.06
CA ARG A 198 22.28 -7.99 15.43
C ARG A 198 23.46 -8.04 16.38
N LYS A 199 24.35 -9.02 16.19
CA LYS A 199 25.65 -9.04 16.90
C LYS A 199 26.42 -7.76 16.57
N ARG A 200 26.68 -6.92 17.57
CA ARG A 200 27.57 -5.77 17.42
C ARG A 200 28.97 -6.30 17.18
N ARG A 201 29.61 -5.84 16.09
CA ARG A 201 31.04 -6.12 15.88
C ARG A 201 31.81 -5.51 17.03
N ALA A 202 32.64 -6.31 17.68
CA ALA A 202 33.54 -5.79 18.69
C ALA A 202 34.55 -4.83 18.02
N PRO A 203 34.98 -3.75 18.66
CA PRO A 203 35.89 -2.76 18.06
C PRO A 203 37.25 -3.34 17.62
N LEU A 204 37.54 -4.60 17.96
CA LEU A 204 38.81 -5.29 17.68
C LEU A 204 38.68 -6.50 16.73
N GLU A 205 37.47 -6.83 16.23
CA GLU A 205 37.23 -8.02 15.37
C GLU A 205 37.81 -7.90 13.95
N GLY A 206 38.45 -6.77 13.61
CA GLY A 206 39.12 -6.54 12.33
C GLY A 206 40.58 -6.08 12.46
N LEU A 207 41.17 -6.18 13.65
CA LEU A 207 42.54 -5.68 13.93
C LEU A 207 43.57 -6.81 14.14
N PHE A 208 43.16 -8.08 14.04
CA PHE A 208 44.05 -9.24 14.09
C PHE A 208 43.72 -10.22 12.96
#